data_AF-A0A4Y9YB58-F1
#
_entry.id   AF-A0A4Y9YB58-F1
#
_cell.length_a   1.000
_cell.length_b   1.000
_cell.length_c   1.000
_cell.angle_alpha   90.00
_cell.angle_beta   90.00
_cell.angle_gamma   90.00
#
_symmetry.space_group_name_H-M   'P 1'
#
loop_
_entity.id
_entity.type
_entity.pdbx_description
1 polymer ?
#
loop_
_entity_poly.entity_id
_entity_poly.type
_entity_poly.pdbx_seq_one_letter_code
_entity_poly.pdbx_strand_id
1 'polypeptide(L)'
;MAIAPLPPYPPSRTRASLSPSQVADLHQKIARALHETLSLPPPKRDIPQTAAFISSYARDAAQEILQTLIWDTESPGNKSHELSGDAKVIRNRVLLLAERVAPSGLLDLATLLDLTVVYTTHLKRLRALFLAAVQASKTPQTDLNNSVVPAFASVLSQISSIGLYGLRKSVHCLLCFLHVATPDFIRAFARDKEFMILLARAYDSGLTSLAQSYGGLHFPTNSQDRPLDDWERILLETKVALLDIFHALLKTMLADMTRATGPALAAESERTFDIVFALLELPAPQSASAGPSASTPFLDRSLLVDYQHAHDLSRLLETTLSQAAADDARLEFITTSLRALDSDADAATHNPGALKFLLGSGVPPGIDNLGRGQASRRRAPSPPPPPGQQQQQPQYGYGQGYGR
;
A
#
# COMPACT_ATOMS: atom_id res chain seq x y z
N MET A 1 -31.19 27.55 19.24
CA MET A 1 -30.01 28.06 18.51
C MET A 1 -29.85 27.24 17.24
N ALA A 2 -29.85 27.87 16.05
CA ALA A 2 -29.60 27.19 14.79
C ALA A 2 -28.09 27.28 14.50
N ILE A 3 -27.41 26.13 14.45
CA ILE A 3 -26.00 26.05 14.05
C ILE A 3 -25.95 26.16 12.53
N ALA A 4 -25.09 27.03 12.01
CA ALA A 4 -24.91 27.19 10.57
C ALA A 4 -24.30 25.91 9.96
N PRO A 5 -24.68 25.54 8.72
CA PRO A 5 -24.11 24.37 8.06
C PRO A 5 -22.60 24.56 7.82
N LEU A 6 -21.86 23.46 7.82
CA LEU A 6 -20.42 23.47 7.54
C LEU A 6 -20.16 23.92 6.10
N PRO A 7 -19.35 24.97 5.87
CA PRO A 7 -18.92 25.34 4.52
C PRO A 7 -17.88 24.32 4.00
N PRO A 8 -17.69 24.14 2.68
CA PRO A 8 -16.64 23.27 2.16
C PRO A 8 -15.25 23.58 2.76
N TYR A 9 -14.43 22.54 2.92
CA TYR A 9 -13.08 22.69 3.44
C TYR A 9 -12.22 23.52 2.48
N PRO A 10 -11.48 24.53 2.96
CA PRO A 10 -10.69 25.40 2.10
C PRO A 10 -9.51 24.63 1.52
N PRO A 11 -9.22 24.71 0.21
CA PRO A 11 -8.16 23.91 -0.41
C PRO A 11 -6.76 24.37 0.00
N SER A 12 -5.75 23.50 -0.13
CA SER A 12 -4.35 23.76 0.25
C SER A 12 -3.81 25.05 -0.35
N ARG A 13 -4.14 25.35 -1.62
CA ARG A 13 -3.71 26.59 -2.29
C ARG A 13 -4.24 27.85 -1.59
N THR A 14 -5.48 27.81 -1.12
CA THR A 14 -6.09 28.92 -0.37
C THR A 14 -5.49 29.01 1.02
N ARG A 15 -5.19 27.88 1.68
CA ARG A 15 -4.49 27.89 2.98
C ARG A 15 -3.07 28.44 2.84
N ALA A 16 -2.37 28.13 1.75
CA ALA A 16 -1.01 28.57 1.49
C ALA A 16 -0.88 30.08 1.23
N SER A 17 -1.96 30.76 0.79
CA SER A 17 -1.95 32.22 0.61
C SER A 17 -2.21 33.00 1.90
N LEU A 18 -2.49 32.33 3.02
CA LEU A 18 -2.73 32.94 4.31
C LEU A 18 -1.43 33.02 5.12
N SER A 19 -1.32 34.05 5.96
CA SER A 19 -0.23 34.12 6.95
C SER A 19 -0.37 33.03 8.01
N PRO A 20 0.71 32.62 8.69
CA PRO A 20 0.66 31.55 9.69
C PRO A 20 -0.37 31.77 10.81
N SER A 21 -0.56 33.01 11.26
CA SER A 21 -1.59 33.36 12.26
C SER A 21 -3.01 33.18 11.72
N GLN A 22 -3.26 33.59 10.47
CA GLN A 22 -4.56 33.39 9.81
C GLN A 22 -4.87 31.89 9.59
N VAL A 23 -3.85 31.08 9.28
CA VAL A 23 -4.00 29.62 9.17
C VAL A 23 -4.33 29.00 10.52
N ALA A 24 -3.67 29.42 11.61
CA ALA A 24 -3.97 28.94 12.95
C ALA A 24 -5.40 29.29 13.37
N ASP A 25 -5.82 30.55 13.17
CA ASP A 25 -7.19 31.00 13.43
C ASP A 25 -8.22 30.23 12.60
N LEU A 26 -7.91 29.96 11.33
CA LEU A 26 -8.75 29.15 10.44
C LEU A 26 -8.90 27.72 10.96
N HIS A 27 -7.80 27.07 11.33
CA HIS A 27 -7.83 25.71 11.87
C HIS A 27 -8.62 25.65 13.19
N GLN A 28 -8.45 26.63 14.07
CA GLN A 28 -9.23 26.69 15.31
C GLN A 28 -10.74 26.86 15.03
N LYS A 29 -11.12 27.71 14.07
CA LYS A 29 -12.52 27.88 13.65
C LYS A 29 -13.10 26.59 13.07
N ILE A 30 -12.38 25.90 12.19
CA ILE A 30 -12.79 24.62 11.61
C ILE A 30 -12.94 23.57 12.71
N ALA A 31 -11.97 23.47 13.61
CA ALA A 31 -12.01 22.53 14.72
C ALA A 31 -13.25 22.77 15.59
N ARG A 32 -13.55 24.02 15.97
CA ARG A 32 -14.75 24.37 16.75
C ARG A 32 -16.04 24.02 16.00
N ALA A 33 -16.15 24.41 14.73
CA ALA A 33 -17.31 24.10 13.92
C ALA A 33 -17.55 22.58 13.82
N LEU A 34 -16.50 21.78 13.59
CA LEU A 34 -16.60 20.31 13.58
C LEU A 34 -17.06 19.75 14.92
N HIS A 35 -16.60 20.33 16.04
CA HIS A 35 -17.03 19.90 17.37
C HIS A 35 -18.53 20.17 17.59
N GLU A 36 -18.99 21.36 17.23
CA GLU A 36 -20.41 21.73 17.30
C GLU A 36 -21.25 20.82 16.40
N THR A 37 -20.84 20.58 15.15
CA THR A 37 -21.56 19.68 14.23
C THR A 37 -21.60 18.23 14.75
N LEU A 38 -20.52 17.73 15.34
CA LEU A 38 -20.50 16.40 15.94
C LEU A 38 -21.44 16.24 17.15
N SER A 39 -21.74 17.35 17.84
CA SER A 39 -22.69 17.36 18.97
C SER A 39 -24.17 17.38 18.53
N LEU A 40 -24.42 17.63 17.23
CA LEU A 40 -25.78 17.66 16.69
C LEU A 40 -26.39 16.25 16.57
N PRO A 41 -27.73 16.14 16.72
CA PRO A 41 -28.44 14.90 16.45
C PRO A 41 -28.39 14.56 14.94
N PRO A 42 -28.52 13.26 14.56
CA PRO A 42 -28.46 12.80 13.17
C PRO A 42 -29.21 13.65 12.14
N PRO A 43 -30.50 14.03 12.33
CA PRO A 43 -31.24 14.79 11.31
C PRO A 43 -30.70 16.20 11.02
N LYS A 44 -29.89 16.77 11.93
CA LYS A 44 -29.25 18.09 11.74
C LYS A 44 -27.79 17.97 11.30
N ARG A 45 -27.16 16.85 11.61
CA ARG A 45 -25.76 16.56 11.28
C ARG A 45 -25.63 15.95 9.88
N ASP A 46 -26.51 15.00 9.56
CA ASP A 46 -26.43 14.15 8.38
C ASP A 46 -27.17 14.83 7.22
N ILE A 47 -26.61 15.94 6.78
CA ILE A 47 -27.14 16.77 5.68
C ILE A 47 -26.11 16.84 4.55
N PRO A 48 -26.54 17.13 3.29
CA PRO A 48 -25.64 17.19 2.14
C PRO A 48 -24.44 18.14 2.32
N GLN A 49 -24.61 19.24 3.06
CA GLN A 49 -23.54 20.19 3.35
C GLN A 49 -22.43 19.56 4.21
N THR A 50 -22.77 18.70 5.17
CA THR A 50 -21.80 17.96 5.97
C THR A 50 -21.03 16.96 5.10
N ALA A 51 -21.73 16.27 4.19
CA ALA A 51 -21.08 15.38 3.23
C ALA A 51 -20.15 16.16 2.28
N ALA A 52 -20.56 17.34 1.82
CA ALA A 52 -19.72 18.22 0.99
C ALA A 52 -18.47 18.72 1.73
N PHE A 53 -18.57 19.03 3.03
CA PHE A 53 -17.39 19.29 3.87
C PHE A 53 -16.44 18.10 3.89
N ILE A 54 -16.96 16.90 4.18
CA ILE A 54 -16.13 15.68 4.24
C ILE A 54 -15.45 15.42 2.90
N SER A 55 -16.20 15.53 1.80
CA SER A 55 -15.69 15.30 0.44
C SER A 55 -14.59 16.29 0.07
N SER A 56 -14.80 17.59 0.29
CA SER A 56 -13.79 18.62 0.02
C SER A 56 -12.54 18.47 0.90
N TYR A 57 -12.69 18.11 2.18
CA TYR A 57 -11.55 17.80 3.04
C TYR A 57 -10.79 16.56 2.56
N ALA A 58 -11.50 15.47 2.30
CA ALA A 58 -10.90 14.19 1.94
C ALA A 58 -10.13 14.31 0.63
N ARG A 59 -10.71 14.98 -0.37
CA ARG A 59 -10.07 15.23 -1.67
C ARG A 59 -8.77 16.01 -1.53
N ASP A 60 -8.82 17.11 -0.78
CA ASP A 60 -7.66 17.98 -0.58
C ASP A 60 -6.54 17.26 0.20
N ALA A 61 -6.89 16.58 1.29
CA ALA A 61 -5.94 15.80 2.08
C ALA A 61 -5.38 14.59 1.32
N ALA A 62 -6.18 13.92 0.50
CA ALA A 62 -5.72 12.83 -0.36
C ALA A 62 -4.73 13.35 -1.40
N GLN A 63 -5.02 14.50 -2.03
CA GLN A 63 -4.09 15.14 -2.95
C GLN A 63 -2.76 15.49 -2.28
N GLU A 64 -2.77 16.07 -1.08
CA GLU A 64 -1.54 16.34 -0.33
C GLU A 64 -0.73 15.05 -0.09
N ILE A 65 -1.36 13.99 0.41
CA ILE A 65 -0.70 12.69 0.66
C ILE A 65 -0.11 12.12 -0.64
N LEU A 66 -0.87 12.14 -1.73
CA LEU A 66 -0.40 11.64 -3.02
C LEU A 66 0.77 12.47 -3.57
N GLN A 67 0.86 13.77 -3.27
CA GLN A 67 2.04 14.56 -3.63
C GLN A 67 3.24 14.21 -2.76
N THR A 68 3.07 14.05 -1.45
CA THR A 68 4.17 13.65 -0.54
C THR A 68 4.79 12.31 -0.93
N LEU A 69 3.98 11.41 -1.49
CA LEU A 69 4.42 10.11 -1.95
C LEU A 69 5.47 10.18 -3.08
N ILE A 70 5.47 11.25 -3.87
CA ILE A 70 6.46 11.49 -4.93
C ILE A 70 7.68 12.25 -4.40
N TRP A 71 7.44 13.29 -3.58
CA TRP A 71 8.46 14.30 -3.28
C TRP A 71 9.12 14.20 -1.91
N ASP A 72 8.59 13.41 -0.97
CA ASP A 72 9.10 13.32 0.41
C ASP A 72 9.94 12.04 0.56
N THR A 73 11.18 12.09 0.05
CA THR A 73 12.06 10.92 -0.14
C THR A 73 13.10 10.70 0.97
N GLU A 74 13.26 11.62 1.93
CA GLU A 74 14.39 11.56 2.87
C GLU A 74 13.97 11.39 4.34
N SER A 75 13.95 10.14 4.83
CA SER A 75 14.63 9.65 6.05
C SER A 75 13.78 8.62 6.82
N PRO A 76 14.32 7.41 7.10
CA PRO A 76 13.74 6.51 8.09
C PRO A 76 13.91 7.16 9.47
N GLY A 77 12.85 7.84 9.92
CA GLY A 77 12.85 8.64 11.16
C GLY A 77 12.53 10.13 10.97
N ASN A 78 12.34 10.63 9.74
CA ASN A 78 11.83 12.00 9.59
C ASN A 78 10.36 12.05 9.96
N LYS A 79 10.09 12.94 10.90
CA LYS A 79 8.77 13.39 11.35
C LYS A 79 7.96 13.77 10.12
N SER A 80 7.21 12.81 9.56
CA SER A 80 6.18 13.04 8.57
C SER A 80 5.42 14.29 9.00
N HIS A 81 5.60 15.39 8.26
CA HIS A 81 5.03 16.72 8.46
C HIS A 81 4.13 16.75 9.70
N GLU A 82 4.72 16.87 10.90
CA GLU A 82 3.98 16.60 12.14
C GLU A 82 2.82 17.59 12.15
N LEU A 83 1.62 17.08 11.86
CA LEU A 83 0.44 17.92 11.74
C LEU A 83 0.36 18.75 13.02
N SER A 84 0.16 20.06 12.87
CA SER A 84 -0.03 20.93 14.02
C SER A 84 -1.15 20.38 14.90
N GLY A 85 -1.13 20.70 16.19
CA GLY A 85 -2.12 20.16 17.15
C GLY A 85 -3.55 20.28 16.62
N ASP A 86 -3.91 21.46 16.08
CA ASP A 86 -5.23 21.70 15.50
C ASP A 86 -5.49 20.91 14.22
N ALA A 87 -4.50 20.73 13.33
CA ALA A 87 -4.67 19.92 12.13
C ALA A 87 -4.89 18.43 12.46
N LYS A 88 -4.22 17.91 13.50
CA LYS A 88 -4.50 16.57 14.04
C LYS A 88 -5.92 16.47 14.59
N VAL A 89 -6.38 17.50 15.31
CA VAL A 89 -7.75 17.56 15.85
C VAL A 89 -8.79 17.58 14.72
N ILE A 90 -8.58 18.39 13.68
CA ILE A 90 -9.44 18.41 12.49
C ILE A 90 -9.49 17.03 11.86
N ARG A 91 -8.34 16.43 11.54
CA ARG A 91 -8.26 15.09 10.93
C ARG A 91 -9.04 14.04 11.73
N ASN A 92 -8.86 14.01 13.05
CA ASN A 92 -9.58 13.06 13.90
C ASN A 92 -11.10 13.32 13.93
N ARG A 93 -11.52 14.59 13.96
CA ARG A 93 -12.93 14.98 13.95
C ARG A 93 -13.61 14.71 12.62
N VAL A 94 -12.90 14.89 11.49
CA VAL A 94 -13.44 14.56 10.16
C VAL A 94 -13.65 13.07 10.01
N LEU A 95 -12.71 12.22 10.46
CA LEU A 95 -12.92 10.78 10.46
C LEU A 95 -14.15 10.39 11.30
N LEU A 96 -14.27 10.95 12.51
CA LEU A 96 -15.43 10.69 13.37
C LEU A 96 -16.74 11.18 12.72
N LEU A 97 -16.71 12.33 12.05
CA LEU A 97 -17.88 12.86 11.35
C LEU A 97 -18.27 11.97 10.17
N ALA A 98 -17.29 11.49 9.40
CA ALA A 98 -17.52 10.56 8.31
C ALA A 98 -18.10 9.21 8.79
N GLU A 99 -17.60 8.66 9.91
CA GLU A 99 -18.18 7.47 10.54
C GLU A 99 -19.65 7.68 10.95
N ARG A 100 -20.00 8.89 11.38
CA ARG A 100 -21.35 9.23 11.82
C ARG A 100 -22.32 9.47 10.65
N VAL A 101 -21.82 9.98 9.53
CA VAL A 101 -22.60 10.28 8.31
C VAL A 101 -22.73 9.06 7.39
N ALA A 102 -21.78 8.11 7.44
CA ALA A 102 -21.79 6.92 6.60
C ALA A 102 -23.12 6.13 6.60
N PRO A 103 -23.77 5.86 7.76
CA PRO A 103 -25.06 5.16 7.80
C PRO A 103 -26.21 5.90 7.10
N SER A 104 -26.05 7.19 6.80
CA SER A 104 -27.07 8.00 6.14
C SER A 104 -26.99 7.92 4.61
N GLY A 105 -26.01 7.19 4.06
CA GLY A 105 -25.88 6.96 2.61
C GLY A 105 -25.48 8.19 1.80
N LEU A 106 -25.01 9.26 2.47
CA LEU A 106 -24.66 10.54 1.84
C LEU A 106 -23.23 10.60 1.29
N LEU A 107 -22.39 9.61 1.60
CA LEU A 107 -21.00 9.55 1.13
C LEU A 107 -20.95 8.80 -0.20
N ASP A 108 -20.50 9.47 -1.25
CA ASP A 108 -20.28 8.87 -2.57
C ASP A 108 -18.99 8.03 -2.61
N LEU A 109 -18.85 7.20 -3.64
CA LEU A 109 -17.69 6.31 -3.76
C LEU A 109 -16.38 7.08 -3.90
N ALA A 110 -16.39 8.24 -4.56
CA ALA A 110 -15.22 9.10 -4.69
C ALA A 110 -14.74 9.59 -3.31
N THR A 111 -15.64 10.06 -2.45
CA THR A 111 -15.29 10.47 -1.09
C THR A 111 -14.78 9.28 -0.27
N LEU A 112 -15.38 8.10 -0.42
CA LEU A 112 -14.89 6.89 0.25
C LEU A 112 -13.47 6.52 -0.20
N LEU A 113 -13.16 6.59 -1.50
CA LEU A 113 -11.81 6.39 -2.04
C LEU A 113 -10.82 7.39 -1.43
N ASP A 114 -11.13 8.68 -1.44
CA ASP A 114 -10.26 9.70 -0.86
C ASP A 114 -10.02 9.45 0.64
N LEU A 115 -11.05 9.07 1.40
CA LEU A 115 -10.92 8.70 2.81
C LEU A 115 -10.00 7.49 3.04
N THR A 116 -9.98 6.52 2.11
CA THR A 116 -9.06 5.37 2.24
C THR A 116 -7.60 5.78 2.14
N VAL A 117 -7.27 6.77 1.29
CA VAL A 117 -5.93 7.35 1.18
C VAL A 117 -5.60 8.18 2.42
N VAL A 118 -6.56 8.97 2.91
CA VAL A 118 -6.33 9.88 4.06
C VAL A 118 -6.15 9.13 5.37
N TYR A 119 -6.81 8.00 5.59
CA TYR A 119 -6.82 7.32 6.88
C TYR A 119 -6.27 5.90 6.84
N THR A 120 -5.30 5.62 5.97
CA THR A 120 -4.63 4.31 5.81
C THR A 120 -4.13 3.69 7.13
N THR A 121 -3.74 4.50 8.12
CA THR A 121 -3.31 4.03 9.46
C THR A 121 -4.46 3.57 10.36
N HIS A 122 -5.72 3.85 9.98
CA HIS A 122 -6.93 3.54 10.75
C HIS A 122 -7.81 2.49 10.08
N LEU A 123 -7.21 1.44 9.50
CA LEU A 123 -7.89 0.41 8.70
C LEU A 123 -9.16 -0.17 9.34
N LYS A 124 -9.15 -0.47 10.65
CA LYS A 124 -10.33 -1.03 11.34
C LYS A 124 -11.53 -0.08 11.31
N ARG A 125 -11.28 1.21 11.54
CA ARG A 125 -12.30 2.27 11.52
C ARG A 125 -12.81 2.51 10.11
N LEU A 126 -11.88 2.58 9.15
CA LEU A 126 -12.23 2.71 7.74
C LEU A 126 -13.08 1.56 7.22
N ARG A 127 -12.77 0.30 7.58
CA ARG A 127 -13.59 -0.86 7.19
C ARG A 127 -15.01 -0.77 7.72
N ALA A 128 -15.17 -0.36 8.99
CA ALA A 128 -16.49 -0.16 9.58
C ALA A 128 -17.26 0.97 8.91
N LEU A 129 -16.61 2.10 8.63
CA LEU A 129 -17.18 3.23 7.90
C LEU A 129 -17.63 2.82 6.50
N PHE A 130 -16.75 2.15 5.74
CA PHE A 130 -17.02 1.72 4.37
C PHE A 130 -18.19 0.74 4.32
N LEU A 131 -18.20 -0.25 5.22
CA LEU A 131 -19.30 -1.19 5.36
C LEU A 131 -20.63 -0.49 5.68
N ALA A 132 -20.62 0.48 6.59
CA ALA A 132 -21.83 1.25 6.92
C ALA A 132 -22.35 2.06 5.72
N ALA A 133 -21.46 2.70 4.95
CA ALA A 133 -21.83 3.48 3.77
C ALA A 133 -22.43 2.60 2.66
N VAL A 134 -21.82 1.44 2.38
CA VAL A 134 -22.31 0.48 1.38
C VAL A 134 -23.62 -0.18 1.79
N GLN A 135 -23.85 -0.40 3.09
CA GLN A 135 -25.13 -0.92 3.57
C GLN A 135 -26.26 0.12 3.49
N ALA A 136 -25.94 1.39 3.66
CA ALA A 136 -26.91 2.48 3.62
C ALA A 136 -27.36 2.85 2.19
N SER A 137 -26.51 2.65 1.19
CA SER A 137 -26.79 3.00 -0.21
C SER A 137 -26.20 1.99 -1.18
N LYS A 138 -26.95 1.64 -2.24
CA LYS A 138 -26.45 0.80 -3.34
C LYS A 138 -25.62 1.57 -4.37
N THR A 139 -25.67 2.91 -4.35
CA THR A 139 -24.96 3.76 -5.33
C THR A 139 -23.47 3.45 -5.44
N PRO A 140 -22.71 3.25 -4.33
CA PRO A 140 -21.29 2.90 -4.42
C PRO A 140 -21.03 1.60 -5.18
N GLN A 141 -21.90 0.59 -5.09
CA GLN A 141 -21.72 -0.66 -5.84
C GLN A 141 -21.96 -0.46 -7.34
N THR A 142 -22.92 0.39 -7.72
CA THR A 142 -23.20 0.73 -9.11
C THR A 142 -22.05 1.54 -9.71
N ASP A 143 -21.56 2.56 -8.99
CA ASP A 143 -20.45 3.41 -9.41
C ASP A 143 -19.15 2.61 -9.55
N LEU A 144 -18.96 1.60 -8.69
CA LEU A 144 -17.81 0.70 -8.77
C LEU A 144 -17.70 0.05 -10.15
N ASN A 145 -18.77 -0.63 -10.57
CA ASN A 145 -18.78 -1.41 -11.81
C ASN A 145 -18.80 -0.50 -13.05
N ASN A 146 -19.53 0.62 -12.99
CA ASN A 146 -19.74 1.47 -14.16
C ASN A 146 -18.63 2.52 -14.37
N SER A 147 -17.90 2.89 -13.31
CA SER A 147 -16.96 4.00 -13.37
C SER A 147 -15.60 3.65 -12.78
N VAL A 148 -15.53 3.08 -11.58
CA VAL A 148 -14.23 2.92 -10.89
C VAL A 148 -13.37 1.81 -11.47
N VAL A 149 -13.93 0.62 -11.72
CA VAL A 149 -13.18 -0.49 -12.36
C VAL A 149 -12.70 -0.07 -13.76
N PRO A 150 -13.56 0.47 -14.65
CA PRO A 150 -13.11 0.97 -15.95
C PRO A 150 -12.09 2.12 -15.87
N ALA A 151 -12.21 3.01 -14.88
CA ALA A 151 -11.25 4.11 -14.71
C ALA A 151 -9.85 3.59 -14.35
N PHE A 152 -9.74 2.64 -13.42
CA PHE A 152 -8.44 2.04 -13.10
C PHE A 152 -7.91 1.20 -14.27
N ALA A 153 -8.75 0.46 -15.00
CA ALA A 153 -8.35 -0.22 -16.23
C ALA A 153 -7.79 0.77 -17.27
N SER A 154 -8.47 1.89 -17.49
CA SER A 154 -8.02 2.95 -18.39
C SER A 154 -6.64 3.50 -17.99
N VAL A 155 -6.45 3.81 -16.70
CA VAL A 155 -5.15 4.25 -16.16
C VAL A 155 -4.04 3.21 -16.41
N LEU A 156 -4.31 1.92 -16.16
CA LEU A 156 -3.34 0.83 -16.38
C LEU A 156 -3.05 0.58 -17.87
N SER A 157 -3.97 0.92 -18.77
CA SER A 157 -3.73 0.83 -20.21
C SER A 157 -2.95 2.03 -20.79
N GLN A 158 -2.96 3.18 -20.10
CA GLN A 158 -2.39 4.44 -20.58
C GLN A 158 -1.13 4.87 -19.81
N ILE A 159 -0.35 3.90 -19.31
CA ILE A 159 0.80 4.14 -18.41
C ILE A 159 1.80 5.15 -18.98
N SER A 160 2.10 5.06 -20.29
CA SER A 160 3.05 5.98 -20.92
C SER A 160 2.56 7.44 -20.95
N SER A 161 1.25 7.67 -20.95
CA SER A 161 0.64 9.00 -20.95
C SER A 161 0.64 9.62 -19.55
N ILE A 162 0.30 8.84 -18.53
CA ILE A 162 0.25 9.30 -17.13
C ILE A 162 1.64 9.38 -16.49
N GLY A 163 2.62 8.68 -17.05
CA GLY A 163 3.98 8.57 -16.53
C GLY A 163 4.08 7.83 -15.20
N LEU A 164 5.31 7.65 -14.72
CA LEU A 164 5.61 6.91 -13.50
C LEU A 164 4.88 7.48 -12.26
N TYR A 165 4.87 8.81 -12.10
CA TYR A 165 4.26 9.44 -10.93
C TYR A 165 2.73 9.33 -10.94
N GLY A 166 2.11 9.44 -12.13
CA GLY A 166 0.68 9.20 -12.28
C GLY A 166 0.32 7.76 -11.94
N LEU A 167 1.08 6.79 -12.47
CA LEU A 167 0.89 5.37 -12.17
C LEU A 167 1.04 5.09 -10.68
N ARG A 168 2.12 5.57 -10.06
CA ARG A 168 2.38 5.38 -8.62
C ARG A 168 1.21 5.87 -7.76
N LYS A 169 0.70 7.07 -8.02
CA LYS A 169 -0.45 7.64 -7.29
C LYS A 169 -1.71 6.79 -7.47
N SER A 170 -2.01 6.39 -8.69
CA SER A 170 -3.19 5.57 -8.99
C SER A 170 -3.13 4.19 -8.33
N VAL A 171 -1.99 3.52 -8.42
CA VAL A 171 -1.74 2.23 -7.76
C VAL A 171 -1.87 2.37 -6.25
N HIS A 172 -1.35 3.46 -5.66
CA HIS A 172 -1.50 3.72 -4.24
C HIS A 172 -2.97 3.90 -3.83
N CYS A 173 -3.77 4.65 -4.60
CA CYS A 173 -5.20 4.80 -4.35
C CYS A 173 -5.92 3.44 -4.38
N LEU A 174 -5.65 2.62 -5.41
CA LEU A 174 -6.26 1.30 -5.54
C LEU A 174 -5.87 0.37 -4.37
N LEU A 175 -4.60 0.36 -3.98
CA LEU A 175 -4.13 -0.47 -2.86
C LEU A 175 -4.80 -0.04 -1.53
N CYS A 176 -4.85 1.27 -1.25
CA CYS A 176 -5.53 1.80 -0.06
C CYS A 176 -7.00 1.41 -0.04
N PHE A 177 -7.66 1.46 -1.19
CA PHE A 177 -9.04 1.04 -1.35
C PHE A 177 -9.23 -0.45 -1.05
N LEU A 178 -8.44 -1.33 -1.68
CA LEU A 178 -8.54 -2.78 -1.52
C LEU A 178 -8.27 -3.24 -0.07
N HIS A 179 -7.44 -2.51 0.69
CA HIS A 179 -7.24 -2.80 2.11
C HIS A 179 -8.50 -2.63 2.97
N VAL A 180 -9.46 -1.85 2.51
CA VAL A 180 -10.67 -1.47 3.26
C VAL A 180 -11.95 -2.04 2.64
N ALA A 181 -11.93 -2.26 1.32
CA ALA A 181 -13.07 -2.74 0.54
C ALA A 181 -13.67 -4.05 1.10
N THR A 182 -14.99 -4.21 0.92
CA THR A 182 -15.66 -5.47 1.20
C THR A 182 -15.29 -6.51 0.13
N PRO A 183 -15.45 -7.82 0.40
CA PRO A 183 -15.17 -8.85 -0.59
C PRO A 183 -15.90 -8.64 -1.93
N ASP A 184 -17.15 -8.14 -1.90
CA ASP A 184 -17.93 -7.85 -3.11
C ASP A 184 -17.26 -6.80 -4.00
N PHE A 185 -16.65 -5.79 -3.39
CA PHE A 185 -15.93 -4.75 -4.12
C PHE A 185 -14.60 -5.26 -4.69
N ILE A 186 -13.87 -6.07 -3.92
CA ILE A 186 -12.62 -6.68 -4.39
C ILE A 186 -12.91 -7.63 -5.56
N ARG A 187 -14.01 -8.39 -5.51
CA ARG A 187 -14.46 -9.27 -6.60
C ARG A 187 -14.73 -8.55 -7.91
N ALA A 188 -15.22 -7.30 -7.86
CA ALA A 188 -15.47 -6.53 -9.08
C ALA A 188 -14.20 -6.35 -9.90
N PHE A 189 -13.05 -6.16 -9.25
CA PHE A 189 -11.74 -6.14 -9.90
C PHE A 189 -11.23 -7.55 -10.21
N ALA A 190 -11.29 -8.46 -9.23
CA ALA A 190 -10.67 -9.77 -9.35
C ALA A 190 -11.31 -10.66 -10.43
N ARG A 191 -12.60 -10.45 -10.72
CA ARG A 191 -13.34 -11.19 -11.75
C ARG A 191 -13.26 -10.54 -13.14
N ASP A 192 -12.74 -9.33 -13.22
CA ASP A 192 -12.57 -8.63 -14.49
C ASP A 192 -11.26 -9.09 -15.15
N LYS A 193 -11.38 -9.94 -16.17
CA LYS A 193 -10.23 -10.53 -16.89
C LYS A 193 -9.36 -9.45 -17.54
N GLU A 194 -9.99 -8.44 -18.14
CA GLU A 194 -9.27 -7.36 -18.82
C GLU A 194 -8.46 -6.54 -17.82
N PHE A 195 -9.04 -6.22 -16.67
CA PHE A 195 -8.37 -5.55 -15.57
C PHE A 195 -7.15 -6.34 -15.09
N MET A 196 -7.28 -7.66 -14.86
CA MET A 196 -6.18 -8.52 -14.43
C MET A 196 -5.03 -8.57 -15.45
N ILE A 197 -5.36 -8.63 -16.75
CA ILE A 197 -4.39 -8.58 -17.84
C ILE A 197 -3.68 -7.22 -17.87
N LEU A 198 -4.43 -6.12 -17.73
CA LEU A 198 -3.87 -4.76 -17.71
C LEU A 198 -2.97 -4.53 -16.49
N LEU A 199 -3.33 -5.09 -15.33
CA LEU A 199 -2.50 -5.06 -14.12
C LEU A 199 -1.16 -5.78 -14.34
N ALA A 200 -1.18 -6.97 -14.94
CA ALA A 200 0.03 -7.71 -15.28
C ALA A 200 0.90 -6.99 -16.31
N ARG A 201 0.29 -6.49 -17.40
CA ARG A 201 1.01 -5.66 -18.38
C ARG A 201 1.62 -4.41 -17.77
N ALA A 202 0.92 -3.79 -16.82
CA ALA A 202 1.43 -2.62 -16.11
C ALA A 202 2.71 -2.95 -15.34
N TYR A 203 2.70 -4.06 -14.61
CA TYR A 203 3.86 -4.55 -13.85
C TYR A 203 5.03 -4.95 -14.76
N ASP A 204 4.73 -5.61 -15.88
CA ASP A 204 5.70 -6.18 -16.80
C ASP A 204 6.27 -5.12 -17.75
N SER A 205 5.71 -5.04 -18.96
CA SER A 205 6.19 -4.17 -20.03
C SER A 205 5.92 -2.69 -19.77
N GLY A 206 4.89 -2.36 -18.98
CA GLY A 206 4.53 -0.99 -18.61
C GLY A 206 5.63 -0.31 -17.78
N LEU A 207 6.01 -0.91 -16.65
CA LEU A 207 7.11 -0.40 -15.82
C LEU A 207 8.46 -0.49 -16.54
N THR A 208 8.69 -1.52 -17.35
CA THR A 208 9.92 -1.65 -18.14
C THR A 208 10.05 -0.50 -19.15
N SER A 209 8.97 -0.19 -19.88
CA SER A 209 8.91 0.93 -20.83
C SER A 209 9.11 2.28 -20.14
N LEU A 210 8.49 2.46 -18.96
CA LEU A 210 8.76 3.64 -18.14
C LEU A 210 10.24 3.72 -17.75
N ALA A 211 10.84 2.65 -17.20
CA ALA A 211 12.25 2.67 -16.83
C ALA A 211 13.17 3.06 -18.01
N GLN A 212 12.92 2.53 -19.21
CA GLN A 212 13.67 2.87 -20.41
C GLN A 212 13.57 4.36 -20.76
N SER A 213 12.40 4.98 -20.58
CA SER A 213 12.23 6.43 -20.78
C SER A 213 13.05 7.30 -19.80
N TYR A 214 13.44 6.75 -18.64
CA TYR A 214 14.31 7.38 -17.65
C TYR A 214 15.79 7.01 -17.83
N GLY A 215 16.15 6.38 -18.95
CA GLY A 215 17.52 5.98 -19.29
C GLY A 215 17.89 4.54 -18.89
N GLY A 216 16.94 3.76 -18.38
CA GLY A 216 17.14 2.38 -17.93
C GLY A 216 17.51 2.29 -16.44
N LEU A 217 17.38 1.08 -15.89
CA LEU A 217 17.66 0.79 -14.49
C LEU A 217 19.16 0.59 -14.26
N HIS A 218 19.73 1.32 -13.32
CA HIS A 218 21.16 1.25 -13.00
C HIS A 218 21.38 0.69 -11.60
N PHE A 219 21.08 -0.59 -11.41
CA PHE A 219 21.31 -1.22 -10.12
C PHE A 219 22.81 -1.48 -9.88
N PRO A 220 23.35 -1.09 -8.72
CA PRO A 220 24.75 -1.33 -8.39
C PRO A 220 24.98 -2.85 -8.24
N THR A 221 25.55 -3.46 -9.27
CA THR A 221 25.81 -4.91 -9.32
C THR A 221 27.07 -5.31 -8.56
N ASN A 222 27.93 -4.36 -8.17
CA ASN A 222 29.15 -4.60 -7.40
C ASN A 222 29.51 -3.40 -6.51
N SER A 223 29.36 -3.53 -5.19
CA SER A 223 30.09 -2.77 -4.14
C SER A 223 30.29 -1.25 -4.35
N GLN A 224 29.36 -0.59 -5.04
CA GLN A 224 29.21 0.85 -5.02
C GLN A 224 27.88 1.12 -4.34
N ASP A 225 27.93 1.57 -3.08
CA ASP A 225 26.79 2.08 -2.32
C ASP A 225 26.30 3.41 -2.92
N ARG A 226 25.89 3.39 -4.19
CA ARG A 226 25.16 4.51 -4.78
C ARG A 226 23.74 4.45 -4.22
N PRO A 227 23.21 5.54 -3.62
CA PRO A 227 21.81 5.61 -3.28
C PRO A 227 20.96 5.50 -4.57
N LEU A 228 19.85 4.78 -4.50
CA LEU A 228 18.87 4.73 -5.58
C LEU A 228 18.40 6.15 -5.92
N ASP A 229 18.27 6.46 -7.20
CA ASP A 229 17.63 7.70 -7.60
C ASP A 229 16.15 7.70 -7.17
N ASP A 230 15.58 8.88 -6.95
CA ASP A 230 14.18 9.01 -6.49
C ASP A 230 13.19 8.27 -7.40
N TRP A 231 13.42 8.33 -8.72
CA TRP A 231 12.56 7.67 -9.69
C TRP A 231 12.71 6.14 -9.66
N GLU A 232 13.91 5.61 -9.42
CA GLU A 232 14.17 4.17 -9.29
C GLU A 232 13.45 3.61 -8.05
N ARG A 233 13.54 4.34 -6.93
CA ARG A 233 12.77 4.03 -5.71
C ARG A 233 11.27 4.03 -5.98
N ILE A 234 10.73 5.09 -6.62
CA ILE A 234 9.30 5.18 -6.94
C ILE A 234 8.88 4.03 -7.86
N LEU A 235 9.71 3.64 -8.82
CA LEU A 235 9.45 2.51 -9.71
C LEU A 235 9.36 1.20 -8.92
N LEU A 236 10.32 0.92 -8.04
CA LEU A 236 10.30 -0.25 -7.18
C LEU A 236 9.08 -0.29 -6.26
N GLU A 237 8.76 0.82 -5.60
CA GLU A 237 7.57 0.91 -4.76
C GLU A 237 6.27 0.73 -5.55
N THR A 238 6.23 1.20 -6.79
CA THR A 238 5.09 0.97 -7.69
C THR A 238 4.98 -0.51 -8.04
N LYS A 239 6.11 -1.15 -8.35
CA LYS A 239 6.18 -2.58 -8.67
C LYS A 239 5.66 -3.44 -7.51
N VAL A 240 6.14 -3.18 -6.29
CA VAL A 240 5.67 -3.86 -5.07
C VAL A 240 4.16 -3.63 -4.86
N ALA A 241 3.68 -2.39 -4.99
CA ALA A 241 2.27 -2.10 -4.78
C ALA A 241 1.36 -2.78 -5.83
N LEU A 242 1.80 -2.94 -7.08
CA LEU A 242 1.10 -3.71 -8.10
C LEU A 242 1.04 -5.21 -7.74
N LEU A 243 2.13 -5.78 -7.22
CA LEU A 243 2.17 -7.15 -6.73
C LEU A 243 1.22 -7.37 -5.52
N ASP A 244 1.17 -6.41 -4.59
CA ASP A 244 0.26 -6.45 -3.45
C ASP A 244 -1.22 -6.37 -3.88
N ILE A 245 -1.53 -5.55 -4.88
CA ILE A 245 -2.86 -5.50 -5.50
C ILE A 245 -3.20 -6.87 -6.09
N PHE A 246 -2.31 -7.43 -6.92
CA PHE A 246 -2.51 -8.75 -7.50
C PHE A 246 -2.73 -9.82 -6.43
N HIS A 247 -1.93 -9.80 -5.36
CA HIS A 247 -2.09 -10.70 -4.21
C HIS A 247 -3.49 -10.61 -3.59
N ALA A 248 -3.98 -9.39 -3.34
CA ALA A 248 -5.30 -9.17 -2.74
C ALA A 248 -6.45 -9.68 -3.64
N LEU A 249 -6.34 -9.47 -4.95
CA LEU A 249 -7.33 -9.93 -5.93
C LEU A 249 -7.32 -11.45 -6.03
N LEU A 250 -6.14 -12.06 -6.21
CA LEU A 250 -6.02 -13.51 -6.37
C LEU A 250 -6.45 -14.26 -5.11
N LYS A 251 -6.07 -13.77 -3.92
CA LYS A 251 -6.53 -14.34 -2.66
C LYS A 251 -8.05 -14.31 -2.53
N THR A 252 -8.70 -13.29 -3.07
CA THR A 252 -10.17 -13.19 -3.08
C THR A 252 -10.79 -14.22 -4.02
N MET A 253 -10.20 -14.44 -5.21
CA MET A 253 -10.64 -15.49 -6.14
C MET A 253 -10.50 -16.89 -5.52
N LEU A 254 -9.34 -17.19 -4.94
CA LEU A 254 -9.09 -18.46 -4.27
C LEU A 254 -10.03 -18.67 -3.09
N ALA A 255 -10.28 -17.63 -2.29
CA ALA A 255 -11.24 -17.69 -1.19
C ALA A 255 -12.67 -17.96 -1.69
N ASP A 256 -13.09 -17.36 -2.81
CA ASP A 256 -14.39 -17.64 -3.42
C ASP A 256 -14.47 -19.11 -3.89
N MET A 257 -13.41 -19.64 -4.51
CA MET A 257 -13.34 -21.05 -4.90
C MET A 257 -13.44 -22.00 -3.69
N THR A 258 -12.69 -21.76 -2.61
CA THR A 258 -12.77 -22.60 -1.40
C THR A 258 -14.15 -22.62 -0.73
N ARG A 259 -14.93 -21.55 -0.91
CA ARG A 259 -16.28 -21.41 -0.34
C ARG A 259 -17.37 -21.96 -1.26
N ALA A 260 -17.09 -22.07 -2.54
CA ALA A 260 -18.04 -22.53 -3.54
C ALA A 260 -18.14 -24.06 -3.53
N THR A 261 -19.32 -24.59 -3.84
CA THR A 261 -19.57 -26.04 -3.94
C THR A 261 -20.44 -26.35 -5.16
N GLY A 262 -20.27 -27.53 -5.76
CA GLY A 262 -21.10 -27.99 -6.87
C GLY A 262 -21.01 -27.08 -8.11
N PRO A 263 -22.13 -26.66 -8.72
CA PRO A 263 -22.10 -25.81 -9.92
C PRO A 263 -21.40 -24.45 -9.73
N ALA A 264 -21.49 -23.87 -8.54
CA ALA A 264 -20.83 -22.59 -8.24
C ALA A 264 -19.31 -22.74 -8.24
N LEU A 265 -18.80 -23.87 -7.75
CA LEU A 265 -17.37 -24.17 -7.75
C LEU A 265 -16.84 -24.32 -9.18
N ALA A 266 -17.59 -25.00 -10.06
CA ALA A 266 -17.23 -25.13 -11.47
C ALA A 266 -17.15 -23.76 -12.17
N ALA A 267 -18.10 -22.85 -11.88
CA ALA A 267 -18.09 -21.51 -12.45
C ALA A 267 -16.92 -20.64 -11.94
N GLU A 268 -16.61 -20.70 -10.64
CA GLU A 268 -15.47 -19.96 -10.08
C GLU A 268 -14.12 -20.56 -10.50
N SER A 269 -14.01 -21.88 -10.67
CA SER A 269 -12.81 -22.51 -11.19
C SER A 269 -12.59 -22.19 -12.67
N GLU A 270 -13.63 -22.26 -13.51
CA GLU A 270 -13.55 -21.89 -14.92
C GLU A 270 -13.08 -20.44 -15.09
N ARG A 271 -13.68 -19.50 -14.35
CA ARG A 271 -13.27 -18.09 -14.38
C ARG A 271 -11.82 -17.90 -13.93
N THR A 272 -11.43 -18.55 -12.82
CA THR A 272 -10.09 -18.40 -12.27
C THR A 272 -9.04 -18.97 -13.21
N PHE A 273 -9.30 -20.16 -13.78
CA PHE A 273 -8.41 -20.76 -14.76
C PHE A 273 -8.31 -19.91 -16.02
N ASP A 274 -9.41 -19.40 -16.57
CA ASP A 274 -9.38 -18.53 -17.75
C ASP A 274 -8.52 -17.28 -17.54
N ILE A 275 -8.57 -16.68 -16.35
CA ILE A 275 -7.70 -15.56 -15.98
C ILE A 275 -6.23 -16.01 -15.87
N VAL A 276 -5.95 -17.10 -15.15
CA VAL A 276 -4.57 -17.58 -14.97
C VAL A 276 -3.94 -18.01 -16.30
N PHE A 277 -4.70 -18.66 -17.20
CA PHE A 277 -4.25 -18.98 -18.55
C PHE A 277 -3.94 -17.73 -19.34
N ALA A 278 -4.82 -16.73 -19.34
CA ALA A 278 -4.56 -15.47 -20.03
C ALA A 278 -3.32 -14.73 -19.50
N LEU A 279 -3.00 -14.90 -18.20
CA LEU A 279 -1.77 -14.36 -17.61
C LEU A 279 -0.53 -15.17 -18.01
N LEU A 280 -0.61 -16.49 -18.09
CA LEU A 280 0.47 -17.37 -18.57
C LEU A 280 0.79 -17.14 -20.05
N GLU A 281 -0.21 -16.76 -20.86
CA GLU A 281 -0.07 -16.46 -22.29
C GLU A 281 0.49 -15.05 -22.56
N LEU A 282 0.70 -14.23 -21.54
CA LEU A 282 1.30 -12.91 -21.73
C LEU A 282 2.73 -13.04 -22.26
N PRO A 283 3.15 -12.18 -23.21
CA PRO A 283 4.52 -12.19 -23.70
C PRO A 283 5.48 -12.00 -22.53
N ALA A 284 6.47 -12.89 -22.42
CA ALA A 284 7.54 -12.71 -21.45
C ALA A 284 8.20 -11.33 -21.68
N PRO A 285 8.55 -10.60 -20.62
CA PRO A 285 9.28 -9.34 -20.75
C PRO A 285 10.56 -9.61 -21.56
N GLN A 286 10.69 -8.94 -22.70
CA GLN A 286 11.88 -9.08 -23.53
C GLN A 286 13.06 -8.54 -22.74
N SER A 287 13.90 -9.44 -22.21
CA SER A 287 15.20 -9.07 -21.68
C SER A 287 15.96 -8.38 -22.81
N ALA A 288 16.18 -7.07 -22.70
CA ALA A 288 16.99 -6.35 -23.64
C ALA A 288 18.32 -7.11 -23.77
N SER A 289 18.69 -7.46 -25.00
CA SER A 289 19.88 -8.23 -25.37
C SER A 289 21.16 -7.59 -24.83
N ALA A 290 21.50 -7.89 -23.58
CA ALA A 290 22.66 -7.34 -22.87
C ALA A 290 23.53 -8.46 -22.29
N GLY A 291 24.13 -9.26 -23.17
CA GLY A 291 25.24 -10.17 -22.84
C GLY A 291 24.96 -11.20 -21.73
N PRO A 292 25.97 -11.98 -21.32
CA PRO A 292 25.87 -13.00 -20.27
C PRO A 292 25.81 -12.41 -18.85
N SER A 293 25.37 -11.16 -18.70
CA SER A 293 25.25 -10.45 -17.43
C SER A 293 23.92 -10.80 -16.77
N ALA A 294 23.99 -11.43 -15.60
CA ALA A 294 22.88 -11.97 -14.82
C ALA A 294 21.64 -11.05 -14.81
N SER A 295 20.48 -11.61 -15.22
CA SER A 295 19.17 -11.00 -14.99
C SER A 295 19.05 -10.61 -13.53
N THR A 296 18.76 -9.34 -13.24
CA THR A 296 18.48 -8.94 -11.87
C THR A 296 17.10 -9.48 -11.47
N PRO A 297 17.02 -10.40 -10.49
CA PRO A 297 15.74 -10.96 -10.05
C PRO A 297 14.79 -9.83 -9.64
N PHE A 298 13.47 -10.01 -9.84
CA PHE A 298 12.40 -9.03 -9.60
C PHE A 298 12.29 -7.86 -10.58
N LEU A 299 13.32 -7.50 -11.35
CA LEU A 299 13.25 -6.32 -12.21
C LEU A 299 12.81 -6.64 -13.63
N ASP A 300 13.28 -7.76 -14.17
CA ASP A 300 13.02 -8.19 -15.54
C ASP A 300 12.09 -9.40 -15.63
N ARG A 301 11.38 -9.71 -14.53
CA ARG A 301 10.48 -10.86 -14.43
C ARG A 301 9.03 -10.41 -14.55
N SER A 302 8.19 -11.33 -15.07
CA SER A 302 6.76 -11.08 -15.14
C SER A 302 6.12 -11.16 -13.75
N LEU A 303 4.96 -10.51 -13.60
CA LEU A 303 4.16 -10.50 -12.38
C LEU A 303 3.91 -11.91 -11.84
N LEU A 304 3.60 -12.85 -12.74
CA LEU A 304 3.28 -14.23 -12.37
C LEU A 304 4.51 -14.97 -11.83
N VAL A 305 5.70 -14.74 -12.40
CA VAL A 305 6.97 -15.33 -11.93
C VAL A 305 7.32 -14.79 -10.55
N ASP A 306 7.28 -13.46 -10.38
CA ASP A 306 7.60 -12.86 -9.08
C ASP A 306 6.58 -13.25 -8.01
N TYR A 307 5.31 -13.38 -8.37
CA TYR A 307 4.27 -13.85 -7.47
C TYR A 307 4.44 -15.33 -7.10
N GLN A 308 4.74 -16.19 -8.08
CA GLN A 308 5.03 -17.61 -7.84
C GLN A 308 6.20 -17.76 -6.87
N HIS A 309 7.30 -17.04 -7.08
CA HIS A 309 8.46 -17.09 -6.21
C HIS A 309 8.20 -16.52 -4.80
N ALA A 310 7.35 -15.49 -4.67
CA ALA A 310 7.04 -14.86 -3.38
C ALA A 310 6.00 -15.64 -2.55
N HIS A 311 5.02 -16.28 -3.19
CA HIS A 311 3.84 -16.84 -2.53
C HIS A 311 3.55 -18.31 -2.84
N ASP A 312 4.34 -18.96 -3.71
CA ASP A 312 4.14 -20.33 -4.19
C ASP A 312 2.70 -20.57 -4.66
N LEU A 313 2.33 -19.87 -5.74
CA LEU A 313 1.00 -19.94 -6.32
C LEU A 313 0.63 -21.36 -6.75
N SER A 314 1.60 -22.14 -7.26
CA SER A 314 1.40 -23.54 -7.63
C SER A 314 0.82 -24.33 -6.46
N ARG A 315 1.41 -24.20 -5.27
CA ARG A 315 0.96 -24.86 -4.05
C ARG A 315 -0.33 -24.27 -3.52
N LEU A 316 -0.54 -22.96 -3.62
CA LEU A 316 -1.80 -22.33 -3.23
C LEU A 316 -2.97 -22.86 -4.07
N LEU A 317 -2.79 -23.03 -5.38
CA LEU A 317 -3.81 -23.59 -6.27
C LEU A 317 -4.07 -25.06 -5.94
N GLU A 318 -3.03 -25.88 -5.80
CA GLU A 318 -3.18 -27.29 -5.43
C GLU A 318 -3.92 -27.47 -4.10
N THR A 319 -3.53 -26.72 -3.06
CA THR A 319 -4.17 -26.80 -1.75
C THR A 319 -5.62 -26.29 -1.77
N THR A 320 -5.92 -25.28 -2.58
CA THR A 320 -7.28 -24.74 -2.73
C THR A 320 -8.18 -25.72 -3.48
N LEU A 321 -7.63 -26.45 -4.46
CA LEU A 321 -8.39 -27.27 -5.40
C LEU A 321 -8.31 -28.78 -5.16
N SER A 322 -7.47 -29.25 -4.24
CA SER A 322 -7.32 -30.68 -3.93
C SER A 322 -8.64 -31.34 -3.48
N GLN A 323 -9.61 -30.55 -2.99
CA GLN A 323 -10.94 -31.03 -2.60
C GLN A 323 -11.99 -30.91 -3.72
N ALA A 324 -11.72 -30.12 -4.75
CA ALA A 324 -12.70 -29.57 -5.67
C ALA A 324 -12.51 -30.02 -7.13
N ALA A 325 -11.26 -30.20 -7.55
CA ALA A 325 -10.86 -30.44 -8.94
C ALA A 325 -9.63 -31.36 -9.00
N ALA A 326 -9.58 -32.37 -8.13
CA ALA A 326 -8.42 -33.27 -7.98
C ALA A 326 -7.98 -33.94 -9.29
N ASP A 327 -8.91 -34.13 -10.24
CA ASP A 327 -8.66 -34.76 -11.54
C ASP A 327 -8.76 -33.78 -12.73
N ASP A 328 -8.71 -32.46 -12.50
CA ASP A 328 -8.76 -31.48 -13.60
C ASP A 328 -7.39 -31.33 -14.27
N ALA A 329 -7.25 -31.83 -15.49
CA ALA A 329 -6.02 -31.73 -16.29
C ALA A 329 -5.54 -30.28 -16.49
N ARG A 330 -6.44 -29.29 -16.44
CA ARG A 330 -6.08 -27.87 -16.52
C ARG A 330 -5.32 -27.41 -15.30
N LEU A 331 -5.68 -27.91 -14.12
CA LEU A 331 -4.97 -27.61 -12.87
C LEU A 331 -3.55 -28.17 -12.92
N GLU A 332 -3.39 -29.42 -13.37
CA GLU A 332 -2.07 -30.04 -13.54
C GLU A 332 -1.19 -29.26 -14.53
N PHE A 333 -1.76 -28.81 -15.65
CA PHE A 333 -1.06 -27.98 -16.60
C PHE A 333 -0.63 -26.63 -15.99
N ILE A 334 -1.53 -25.95 -15.28
CA ILE A 334 -1.23 -24.66 -14.63
C ILE A 334 -0.13 -24.85 -13.58
N THR A 335 -0.24 -25.85 -12.71
CA THR A 335 0.75 -26.05 -11.63
C THR A 335 2.10 -26.46 -12.18
N THR A 336 2.14 -27.27 -13.24
CA THR A 336 3.37 -27.63 -13.95
C THR A 336 3.99 -26.42 -14.62
N SER A 337 3.18 -25.59 -15.30
CA SER A 337 3.64 -24.35 -15.93
C SER A 337 4.22 -23.37 -14.90
N LEU A 338 3.53 -23.18 -13.78
CA LEU A 338 4.00 -22.33 -12.68
C LEU A 338 5.30 -22.85 -12.04
N ARG A 339 5.44 -24.15 -11.83
CA ARG A 339 6.68 -24.76 -11.32
C ARG A 339 7.85 -24.62 -12.30
N ALA A 340 7.58 -24.66 -13.60
CA ALA A 340 8.61 -24.43 -14.61
C ALA A 340 9.21 -23.01 -14.50
N LEU A 341 8.38 -22.02 -14.09
CA LEU A 341 8.85 -20.65 -13.85
C LEU A 341 9.84 -20.55 -12.67
N ASP A 342 9.73 -21.43 -11.67
CA ASP A 342 10.68 -21.50 -10.55
C ASP A 342 11.99 -22.19 -10.97
N SER A 343 11.96 -23.16 -11.89
CA SER A 343 13.17 -23.86 -12.35
C SER A 343 14.08 -23.01 -13.24
N ASP A 344 13.53 -22.03 -13.96
CA ASP A 344 14.30 -21.08 -14.77
C ASP A 344 14.94 -19.96 -13.93
N ALA A 345 14.59 -19.85 -12.64
CA ALA A 345 15.01 -18.76 -11.75
C ALA A 345 16.33 -19.01 -10.96
N ASP A 346 17.14 -19.98 -11.39
CA ASP A 346 18.45 -20.45 -10.89
C ASP A 346 18.47 -21.69 -9.98
N ALA A 347 19.08 -22.75 -10.50
CA ALA A 347 19.62 -23.90 -9.78
C ALA A 347 20.85 -23.57 -8.88
N ALA A 348 21.10 -22.29 -8.60
CA ALA A 348 22.17 -21.84 -7.73
C ALA A 348 21.65 -20.73 -6.82
N THR A 349 21.58 -21.02 -5.53
CA THR A 349 21.20 -20.13 -4.43
C THR A 349 19.70 -19.89 -4.24
N HIS A 350 19.11 -20.79 -3.46
CA HIS A 350 17.81 -20.68 -2.80
C HIS A 350 17.83 -19.53 -1.76
N ASN A 351 18.04 -18.29 -2.21
CA ASN A 351 17.88 -17.10 -1.41
C ASN A 351 16.58 -16.43 -1.84
N PRO A 352 15.56 -16.31 -0.97
CA PRO A 352 14.43 -15.43 -1.21
C PRO A 352 14.92 -13.97 -1.12
N GLY A 353 15.67 -13.53 -2.13
CA GLY A 353 16.39 -12.26 -2.16
C GLY A 353 15.43 -11.08 -2.29
N ALA A 354 15.73 -10.00 -1.55
CA ALA A 354 15.11 -8.66 -1.52
C ALA A 354 13.58 -8.56 -1.35
N LEU A 355 12.80 -9.37 -2.07
CA LEU A 355 11.34 -9.45 -2.03
C LEU A 355 10.79 -9.86 -0.66
N LYS A 356 11.43 -10.78 0.08
CA LYS A 356 10.97 -11.12 1.43
C LYS A 356 11.22 -9.99 2.43
N PHE A 357 12.20 -9.13 2.17
CA PHE A 357 12.46 -7.93 2.98
C PHE A 357 11.56 -6.76 2.59
N LEU A 358 11.15 -6.66 1.32
CA LEU A 358 10.23 -5.62 0.83
C LEU A 358 8.74 -5.98 1.05
N LEU A 359 8.33 -7.22 0.79
CA LEU A 359 6.96 -7.74 0.98
C LEU A 359 6.68 -8.19 2.42
N GLY A 360 7.72 -8.33 3.25
CA GLY A 360 7.63 -8.78 4.65
C GLY A 360 7.13 -7.73 5.65
N SER A 361 6.82 -6.51 5.22
CA SER A 361 6.23 -5.48 6.08
C SER A 361 4.76 -5.23 5.71
N GLY A 362 3.89 -6.18 6.05
CA GLY A 362 2.46 -5.92 6.26
C GLY A 362 2.19 -5.00 7.46
N VAL A 363 3.07 -4.02 7.67
CA VAL A 363 3.08 -3.05 8.76
C VAL A 363 2.91 -1.69 8.09
N PRO A 364 1.86 -0.91 8.43
CA PRO A 364 1.73 0.45 7.92
C PRO A 364 3.01 1.24 8.26
N PRO A 365 3.43 2.22 7.42
CA PRO A 365 4.60 3.04 7.73
C PRO A 365 4.47 3.59 9.16
N GLY A 366 5.39 3.22 10.06
CA GLY A 366 5.42 3.72 11.44
C GLY A 366 5.52 2.70 12.59
N ILE A 367 5.95 1.45 12.40
CA ILE A 367 6.30 0.56 13.53
C ILE A 367 7.68 -0.08 13.31
N ASP A 368 8.69 0.50 13.95
CA ASP A 368 9.99 -0.14 14.17
C ASP A 368 9.80 -1.37 15.06
N ASN A 369 10.03 -2.57 14.50
CA ASN A 369 10.20 -3.80 15.28
C ASN A 369 11.62 -4.38 15.12
N LEU A 370 12.62 -3.52 15.02
CA LEU A 370 14.02 -3.91 15.18
C LEU A 370 14.44 -3.71 16.64
N GLY A 371 14.39 -4.79 17.41
CA GLY A 371 15.22 -4.94 18.62
C GLY A 371 14.52 -4.77 19.98
N ARG A 372 13.67 -5.72 20.38
CA ARG A 372 13.57 -6.11 21.80
C ARG A 372 14.03 -7.56 21.96
N GLY A 373 15.35 -7.74 21.87
CA GLY A 373 15.99 -8.87 22.50
C GLY A 373 15.76 -8.81 24.01
N GLN A 374 15.26 -9.90 24.58
CA GLN A 374 15.21 -10.11 26.02
C GLN A 374 16.59 -9.88 26.61
N ALA A 375 16.79 -8.75 27.28
CA ALA A 375 17.93 -8.56 28.15
C ALA A 375 17.74 -9.47 29.36
N SER A 376 18.52 -10.56 29.35
CA SER A 376 18.77 -11.44 30.47
C SER A 376 19.04 -10.62 31.75
N ARG A 377 18.37 -11.03 32.84
CA ARG A 377 18.71 -10.66 34.21
C ARG A 377 20.23 -10.82 34.42
N ARG A 378 20.95 -9.73 34.71
CA ARG A 378 22.16 -9.76 35.55
C ARG A 378 22.53 -8.37 36.08
N ARG A 379 22.59 -8.33 37.41
CA ARG A 379 23.24 -7.38 38.33
C ARG A 379 22.65 -5.97 38.52
N ALA A 380 22.07 -5.82 39.72
CA ALA A 380 21.84 -4.55 40.39
C ALA A 380 23.15 -3.76 40.57
N PRO A 381 23.12 -2.43 40.52
CA PRO A 381 24.23 -1.58 40.93
C PRO A 381 24.31 -1.58 42.47
N SER A 382 25.49 -1.92 43.00
CA SER A 382 25.84 -1.71 44.39
C SER A 382 25.92 -0.20 44.72
N PRO A 383 25.55 0.22 45.94
CA PRO A 383 25.54 1.63 46.34
C PRO A 383 26.96 2.20 46.47
N PRO A 384 27.12 3.54 46.36
CA PRO A 384 28.42 4.20 46.44
C PRO A 384 29.00 4.15 47.87
N PRO A 385 30.34 4.12 48.02
CA PRO A 385 30.98 4.16 49.32
C PRO A 385 30.94 5.59 49.92
N PRO A 386 30.95 5.72 51.26
CA PRO A 386 30.93 7.01 51.94
C PRO A 386 32.24 7.79 51.76
N PRO A 387 32.21 9.13 51.86
CA PRO A 387 33.37 9.98 51.66
C PRO A 387 34.29 9.93 52.88
N GLY A 388 35.56 9.62 52.63
CA GLY A 388 36.65 9.81 53.59
C GLY A 388 37.43 8.54 53.87
N GLN A 389 38.49 8.32 53.08
CA GLN A 389 39.83 8.07 53.61
C GLN A 389 40.84 8.13 52.46
N GLN A 390 41.85 8.97 52.69
CA GLN A 390 43.04 9.18 51.89
C GLN A 390 43.93 7.92 51.86
N GLN A 391 44.98 8.00 51.04
CA GLN A 391 46.18 7.14 50.97
C GLN A 391 46.05 6.02 49.93
N GLN A 392 46.99 5.76 49.03
CA GLN A 392 48.32 6.31 48.74
C GLN A 392 48.64 5.86 47.30
N GLN A 393 49.27 6.74 46.52
CA GLN A 393 49.95 6.37 45.28
C GLN A 393 51.12 5.41 45.59
N PRO A 394 51.48 4.55 44.62
CA PRO A 394 52.82 4.69 44.04
C PRO A 394 52.74 4.65 42.50
N GLN A 395 53.19 5.70 41.82
CA GLN A 395 54.56 5.92 41.35
C GLN A 395 55.10 4.85 40.39
N TYR A 396 55.08 5.24 39.10
CA TYR A 396 56.04 5.02 38.00
C TYR A 396 57.10 3.92 38.08
N GLY A 397 57.20 3.16 36.98
CA GLY A 397 58.41 2.44 36.57
C GLY A 397 58.47 2.27 35.05
N TYR A 398 59.27 3.11 34.39
CA TYR A 398 59.63 3.06 32.97
C TYR A 398 60.57 1.89 32.63
N GLY A 399 60.56 1.42 31.38
CA GLY A 399 61.68 0.63 30.85
C GLY A 399 61.43 -0.09 29.51
N GLN A 400 61.26 0.63 28.41
CA GLN A 400 61.65 0.12 27.08
C GLN A 400 63.08 0.59 26.80
N GLY A 401 63.96 -0.35 26.48
CA GLY A 401 65.30 -0.10 25.93
C GLY A 401 65.35 -0.51 24.46
N TYR A 402 65.98 0.31 23.63
CA TYR A 402 66.50 -0.04 22.31
C TYR A 402 67.93 0.50 22.18
N GLY A 403 68.83 -0.34 21.65
CA GLY A 403 69.97 0.11 20.86
C GLY A 403 71.36 -0.39 21.29
N ARG A 404 71.77 -1.58 20.82
CA ARG A 404 72.62 -1.75 19.63
C ARG A 404 72.71 -3.20 19.19
#